data_AF-A0A1N6N1Y4-F1
#
_entry.id   AF-A0A1N6N1Y4-F1
#
_cell.length_a   1.000
_cell.length_b   1.000
_cell.length_c   1.000
_cell.angle_alpha   90.00
_cell.angle_beta   90.00
_cell.angle_gamma   90.00
#
_symmetry.space_group_name_H-M   'P 1'
#
loop_
_entity.id
_entity.type
_entity.pdbx_description
1 polymer ?
#
loop_
_entity_poly.entity_id
_entity_poly.type
_entity_poly.pdbx_seq_one_letter_code
_entity_poly.pdbx_strand_id
1 'polypeptide(L)' 'MTDKLNPCPFCNSKRTEMSAYAEDTWFFVQCIDCNANGPESHDHDSAIQAWNQRANNDE' A
#
# COMPACT_ATOMS: atom_id res chain seq x y z
N MET A 1 -15.56 7.02 4.00
CA MET A 1 -14.70 6.93 2.81
C MET A 1 -13.76 5.76 3.09
N THR A 2 -14.05 4.60 2.53
CA THR A 2 -13.20 3.41 2.71
C THR A 2 -12.42 3.28 1.42
N ASP A 3 -11.29 3.98 1.35
CA ASP A 3 -10.37 3.82 0.24
C ASP A 3 -9.94 2.35 0.19
N LYS A 4 -10.49 1.64 -0.79
CA LYS A 4 -10.33 0.20 -0.94
C LYS A 4 -8.91 -0.06 -1.37
N LEU A 5 -8.07 -0.45 -0.41
CA LEU A 5 -6.80 -1.09 -0.71
C LEU A 5 -7.05 -2.40 -1.46
N ASN A 6 -6.37 -2.54 -2.59
CA ASN A 6 -6.32 -3.79 -3.30
C ASN A 6 -5.65 -4.86 -2.42
N PRO A 7 -5.97 -6.15 -2.60
CA PRO A 7 -5.31 -7.24 -1.86
C PRO A 7 -3.79 -7.23 -2.09
N CYS A 8 -3.02 -7.97 -1.32
CA CYS A 8 -1.59 -8.10 -1.56
C CYS A 8 -1.30 -8.82 -2.88
N PRO A 9 -0.40 -8.32 -3.75
CA PRO A 9 -0.11 -8.97 -5.02
C PRO A 9 0.76 -10.23 -4.86
N PHE A 10 1.44 -10.37 -3.72
CA PHE A 10 2.35 -11.49 -3.46
C PHE A 10 1.63 -12.71 -2.89
N CYS A 11 0.75 -12.50 -1.91
CA CYS A 11 0.04 -13.58 -1.21
C CYS A 11 -1.48 -13.57 -1.46
N ASN A 12 -2.00 -12.60 -2.21
CA ASN A 12 -3.43 -12.40 -2.47
C ASN A 12 -4.28 -12.18 -1.20
N SER A 13 -3.66 -11.87 -0.06
CA SER A 13 -4.37 -11.58 1.18
C SER A 13 -5.07 -10.22 1.10
N LYS A 14 -6.26 -10.13 1.69
CA LYS A 14 -7.00 -8.87 1.85
C LYS A 14 -6.62 -8.13 3.14
N ARG A 15 -5.73 -8.70 3.95
CA ARG A 15 -5.20 -8.07 5.17
C ARG A 15 -4.05 -7.13 4.81
N THR A 16 -4.43 -5.98 4.25
CA THR A 16 -3.53 -4.87 3.93
C THR A 16 -3.94 -3.67 4.77
N GLU A 17 -2.95 -3.01 5.36
CA GLU A 17 -3.14 -1.87 6.25
C GLU A 17 -2.21 -0.72 5.85
N MET A 18 -2.65 0.50 6.12
CA MET A 18 -1.84 1.71 5.98
C MET A 18 -0.93 1.84 7.20
N SER A 19 0.37 1.97 6.95
CA SER A 19 1.38 2.24 7.97
C SER A 19 2.04 3.58 7.68
N ALA A 20 2.35 4.34 8.73
CA ALA A 20 3.06 5.61 8.63
C ALA A 20 4.31 5.60 9.53
N TYR A 21 5.34 6.34 9.13
CA TYR A 21 6.57 6.49 9.89
C TYR A 21 7.13 7.91 9.76
N ALA A 22 8.20 8.19 10.51
CA ALA A 22 8.81 9.51 10.62
C ALA A 22 7.78 10.59 10.97
N GLU A 23 7.07 10.39 12.08
CA GLU A 23 6.05 11.33 12.59
C GLU A 23 4.94 11.63 11.56
N ASP A 24 4.44 10.60 10.87
CA ASP A 24 3.37 10.73 9.88
C ASP A 24 3.79 11.53 8.62
N THR A 25 5.10 11.64 8.37
CA THR A 25 5.63 12.28 7.15
C THR A 25 5.57 11.34 5.95
N TRP A 26 5.70 10.03 6.20
CA TRP A 26 5.74 9.01 5.16
C TRP A 26 4.72 7.91 5.43
N PHE A 27 3.94 7.59 4.40
CA PHE A 27 2.87 6.61 4.40
C PHE A 27 3.19 5.51 3.40
N PHE A 28 2.87 4.28 3.76
CA PHE A 28 3.01 3.12 2.89
C PHE A 28 1.97 2.08 3.24
N VAL A 29 1.57 1.27 2.27
CA VAL A 29 0.67 0.14 2.52
C VAL A 29 1.50 -1.10 2.82
N GLN A 30 1.15 -1.82 3.87
CA GLN A 30 1.79 -3.10 4.19
C GLN A 30 0.76 -4.23 4.25
N CYS A 31 1.17 -5.43 3.82
CA CYS A 31 0.41 -6.65 4.04
C CYS A 31 0.79 -7.30 5.36
N ILE A 32 -0.21 -7.65 6.18
CA ILE A 32 -0.02 -8.27 7.49
C ILE A 32 0.28 -9.77 7.39
N ASP A 33 -0.17 -10.44 6.34
CA ASP A 33 0.06 -11.88 6.17
C ASP A 33 1.48 -12.22 5.71
N CYS A 34 2.02 -11.45 4.76
CA CYS A 34 3.31 -11.75 4.14
C CYS A 34 4.36 -10.68 4.36
N ASN A 35 4.05 -9.63 5.14
CA ASN A 35 4.94 -8.50 5.39
C ASN A 35 5.47 -7.84 4.09
N ALA A 36 4.66 -7.83 3.03
CA ALA A 36 4.99 -7.11 1.81
C ALA A 36 4.73 -5.62 2.01
N ASN A 37 5.70 -4.79 1.64
CA ASN A 37 5.63 -3.34 1.77
C ASN A 37 5.43 -2.71 0.40
N GLY A 38 4.49 -1.78 0.31
CA GLY A 38 4.25 -0.94 -0.84
C GLY A 38 5.25 0.22 -0.92
N PRO A 39 5.15 1.00 -2.00
CA PRO A 39 5.90 2.24 -2.14
C PRO A 39 5.52 3.25 -1.03
N GLU A 40 6.53 3.96 -0.55
CA GLU A 40 6.40 5.06 0.40
C GLU A 40 5.96 6.35 -0.32
N SER A 41 5.13 7.15 0.33
CA SER A 41 4.58 8.40 -0.20
C SER A 41 4.36 9.41 0.93
N HIS A 42 4.43 10.70 0.62
CA HIS A 42 4.20 11.77 1.61
C HIS A 42 2.72 12.02 1.92
N ASP A 43 1.81 11.24 1.32
CA ASP A 43 0.38 11.42 1.47
C ASP A 43 -0.32 10.05 1.51
N HIS A 44 -1.36 9.96 2.33
CA HIS A 44 -2.16 8.75 2.52
C HIS A 44 -2.84 8.31 1.21
N ASP A 45 -3.44 9.23 0.45
CA ASP A 45 -4.07 8.92 -0.83
C ASP A 45 -3.04 8.46 -1.85
N SER A 46 -1.89 9.14 -1.92
CA SER A 46 -0.80 8.75 -2.82
C SER A 46 -0.27 7.35 -2.52
N ALA A 47 -0.15 6.96 -1.25
CA ALA A 47 0.27 5.61 -0.85
C ALA A 47 -0.76 4.55 -1.28
N ILE A 48 -2.06 4.83 -1.11
CA ILE A 48 -3.16 3.97 -1.57
C ILE A 48 -3.13 3.85 -3.09
N GLN A 49 -3.04 4.97 -3.79
CA GLN A 49 -3.00 5.02 -5.25
C GLN A 49 -1.80 4.24 -5.78
N ALA A 50 -0.60 4.44 -5.22
CA ALA A 50 0.59 3.73 -5.64
C ALA A 50 0.49 2.22 -5.37
N TRP A 51 -0.08 1.81 -4.22
CA TRP A 51 -0.37 0.41 -3.92
C TRP A 51 -1.40 -0.19 -4.89
N ASN A 52 -2.44 0.57 -5.22
CA ASN A 52 -3.55 0.14 -6.08
C ASN A 52 -3.18 0.13 -7.57
N GLN A 53 -2.36 1.09 -8.00
CA GLN A 53 -1.88 1.25 -9.38
C GLN A 53 -0.95 0.11 -9.78
N ARG A 54 -0.35 -0.60 -8.79
CA ARG A 54 0.51 -1.78 -8.95
C ARG A 54 1.29 -1.76 -10.25
N ALA A 55 2.52 -1.21 -10.25
CA ALA A 55 3.46 -1.17 -11.39
C ALA A 55 2.95 -1.95 -12.61
N ASN A 56 2.10 -1.29 -13.41
CA ASN A 56 1.54 -1.86 -14.62
C ASN A 56 2.71 -1.88 -15.59
N ASN A 57 3.60 -2.85 -15.42
CA ASN A 57 4.64 -3.17 -16.37
C ASN A 57 3.94 -3.87 -17.54
N ASP A 58 3.15 -3.11 -18.28
CA ASP A 58 2.86 -3.38 -19.68
C ASP A 58 4.10 -2.90 -20.44
N GLU A 59 5.07 -3.79 -20.62
CA GLU A 59 6.02 -3.76 -21.75
C GLU A 59 6.12 -5.16 -22.35
#